data_AF-A0A1B6DW69-F1
#
_entry.id   AF-A0A1B6DW69-F1
#
_cell.length_a   1.000
_cell.length_b   1.000
_cell.length_c   1.000
_cell.angle_alpha   90.00
_cell.angle_beta   90.00
_cell.angle_gamma   90.00
#
_symmetry.space_group_name_H-M   'P 1'
#
loop_
_entity.id
_entity.type
_entity.pdbx_description
1 polymer ?
#
loop_
_entity_poly.entity_id
_entity_poly.type
_entity_poly.pdbx_seq_one_letter_code
_entity_poly.pdbx_strand_id
1 'polypeptide(L)'
;MFLFVSSGHSEVIGSPLIVVMEKQKRKKIVLSMQDKLKALKRLDKGETMQKVTDDYGVGRRTVGDWRKIQSELEKWCSSRVTETNLKDRKTIKKSDYEKTSEALYIWFVQFRAYLKRKSFAVPNGISSR
;
A
#
# COMPACT_ATOMS: atom_id res chain seq x y z
N MET A 1 -4.62 3.55 77.59
CA MET A 1 -4.48 5.02 77.66
C MET A 1 -3.50 5.38 76.55
N PHE A 2 -3.92 5.70 75.32
CA PHE A 2 -4.97 6.63 74.89
C PHE A 2 -5.92 5.99 73.88
N LEU A 3 -7.21 6.17 74.12
CA LEU A 3 -8.29 5.89 73.17
C LEU A 3 -8.56 7.19 72.43
N PHE A 4 -8.51 7.18 71.09
CA PHE A 4 -9.12 8.22 70.30
C PHE A 4 -10.21 7.59 69.42
N VAL A 5 -11.43 7.64 69.93
CA VAL A 5 -12.66 7.42 69.17
C VAL A 5 -12.97 8.75 68.47
N SER A 6 -13.05 8.75 67.14
CA SER A 6 -13.88 9.72 66.44
C SER A 6 -14.71 9.01 65.39
N SER A 7 -16.01 8.98 65.69
CA SER A 7 -17.12 8.71 64.79
C SER A 7 -17.12 9.71 63.62
N GLY A 8 -17.54 9.27 62.44
CA GLY A 8 -17.64 10.12 61.25
C GLY A 8 -17.93 9.34 59.98
N HIS A 9 -19.17 8.85 59.86
CA HIS A 9 -19.73 8.33 58.62
C HIS A 9 -20.00 9.50 57.65
N SER A 10 -19.47 9.43 56.42
CA SER A 10 -20.13 10.05 55.25
C SER A 10 -19.48 9.57 53.96
N GLU A 11 -20.28 8.85 53.17
CA GLU A 11 -20.04 8.55 51.77
C GLU A 11 -19.70 9.84 51.00
N VAL A 12 -18.61 9.81 50.23
CA VAL A 12 -18.39 10.74 49.12
C VAL A 12 -18.23 9.91 47.85
N ILE A 13 -19.38 9.66 47.23
CA ILE A 13 -19.53 9.30 45.83
C ILE A 13 -18.87 10.44 45.03
N GLY A 14 -17.68 10.19 44.48
CA GLY A 14 -16.80 11.23 43.98
C GLY A 14 -16.11 10.88 42.67
N SER A 15 -16.88 11.01 41.59
CA SER A 15 -16.45 11.24 40.19
C SER A 15 -16.22 10.02 39.29
N PRO A 16 -16.94 9.95 38.16
CA PRO A 16 -16.69 8.94 37.15
C PRO A 16 -15.33 9.20 36.55
N LEU A 17 -14.52 8.15 36.54
CA LEU A 17 -13.30 8.07 35.76
C LEU A 17 -13.67 8.34 34.28
N ILE A 18 -13.63 9.61 33.87
CA ILE A 18 -13.51 9.96 32.45
C ILE A 18 -12.11 9.49 32.09
N VAL A 19 -12.01 8.21 31.76
CA VAL A 19 -10.91 7.71 30.96
C VAL A 19 -10.99 8.54 29.69
N VAL A 20 -10.14 9.57 29.60
CA VAL A 20 -9.84 10.21 28.33
C VAL A 20 -9.24 9.07 27.50
N MET A 21 -10.09 8.36 26.78
CA MET A 21 -9.68 7.38 25.80
C MET A 21 -8.89 8.16 24.76
N GLU A 22 -7.56 8.17 24.90
CA GLU A 22 -6.69 8.61 23.84
C GLU A 22 -7.10 7.84 22.58
N LYS A 23 -7.64 8.58 21.61
CA LYS A 23 -8.07 8.02 20.34
C LYS A 23 -6.83 7.55 19.60
N GLN A 24 -6.43 6.31 19.83
CA GLN A 24 -5.27 5.72 19.17
C GLN A 24 -5.47 5.81 17.66
N LYS A 25 -4.54 6.51 17.00
CA LYS A 25 -4.56 6.67 15.55
C LYS A 25 -4.40 5.29 14.92
N ARG A 26 -5.43 4.86 14.17
CA ARG A 26 -5.41 3.58 13.45
C ARG A 26 -4.20 3.51 12.51
N LYS A 27 -3.47 2.39 12.56
CA LYS A 27 -2.36 2.12 11.64
C LYS A 27 -2.87 2.08 10.20
N LYS A 28 -2.10 2.64 9.27
CA LYS A 28 -2.44 2.64 7.84
C LYS A 28 -2.05 1.31 7.22
N ILE A 29 -3.04 0.54 6.78
CA ILE A 29 -2.82 -0.70 6.01
C ILE A 29 -2.81 -0.35 4.52
N VAL A 30 -1.82 -0.84 3.80
CA VAL A 30 -1.67 -0.61 2.35
C VAL A 30 -1.54 -1.94 1.63
N LEU A 31 -2.57 -2.27 0.86
CA LEU A 31 -2.64 -3.49 0.05
C LEU A 31 -2.06 -3.30 -1.36
N SER A 32 -1.61 -4.42 -1.94
CA SER A 32 -1.20 -4.49 -3.35
C SER A 32 -2.38 -4.26 -4.29
N MET A 33 -2.08 -3.96 -5.56
CA MET A 33 -3.14 -3.83 -6.57
C MET A 33 -3.88 -5.16 -6.82
N GLN A 34 -3.16 -6.29 -6.77
CA GLN A 34 -3.75 -7.61 -6.93
C GLN A 34 -4.74 -7.94 -5.81
N ASP A 35 -4.40 -7.64 -4.56
CA ASP A 35 -5.27 -7.90 -3.41
C ASP A 35 -6.56 -7.06 -3.47
N LYS A 36 -6.44 -5.79 -3.92
CA LYS A 36 -7.61 -4.93 -4.13
C LYS A 36 -8.53 -5.50 -5.21
N LEU A 37 -7.99 -5.99 -6.32
CA LEU A 37 -8.78 -6.65 -7.36
C LEU A 37 -9.44 -7.94 -6.86
N LYS A 38 -8.73 -8.73 -6.04
CA LYS A 38 -9.30 -9.94 -5.43
C LYS A 38 -10.45 -9.58 -4.48
N ALA A 39 -10.30 -8.53 -3.69
CA ALA A 39 -11.35 -8.02 -2.82
C ALA A 39 -12.58 -7.55 -3.61
N LEU A 40 -12.40 -6.82 -4.72
CA LEU A 40 -13.49 -6.38 -5.59
C LEU A 40 -14.24 -7.55 -6.23
N LYS A 41 -13.51 -8.55 -6.76
CA LYS A 41 -14.12 -9.77 -7.29
C LYS A 41 -14.96 -10.54 -6.27
N ARG A 42 -14.60 -10.47 -4.98
CA ARG A 42 -15.39 -11.07 -3.89
C ARG A 42 -16.67 -10.28 -3.60
N LEU A 43 -16.60 -8.95 -3.68
CA LEU A 43 -17.78 -8.09 -3.56
C LEU A 43 -18.75 -8.28 -4.73
N ASP A 44 -18.24 -8.44 -5.95
CA ASP A 44 -19.08 -8.69 -7.13
C ASP A 44 -19.78 -10.06 -7.08
N LYS A 45 -19.19 -11.04 -6.38
CA LYS A 45 -19.83 -12.33 -6.08
C LYS A 45 -20.94 -12.23 -5.02
N GLY A 46 -21.16 -11.05 -4.42
CA GLY A 46 -22.19 -10.83 -3.42
C GLY A 46 -21.74 -11.04 -1.97
N GLU A 47 -20.44 -11.11 -1.69
CA GLU A 47 -19.97 -11.11 -0.31
C GLU A 47 -20.25 -9.78 0.39
N THR A 48 -20.52 -9.82 1.70
CA THR A 48 -20.78 -8.60 2.47
C THR A 48 -19.50 -7.78 2.65
N MET A 49 -19.64 -6.45 2.58
CA MET A 49 -18.51 -5.53 2.80
C MET A 49 -17.83 -5.74 4.16
N GLN A 50 -18.56 -6.20 5.18
CA GLN A 50 -18.00 -6.50 6.51
C GLN A 50 -16.99 -7.65 6.46
N LYS A 51 -17.32 -8.76 5.78
CA LYS A 51 -16.38 -9.88 5.64
C LYS A 51 -15.09 -9.46 4.94
N VAL A 52 -15.21 -8.65 3.89
CA VAL A 52 -14.04 -8.12 3.16
C VAL A 52 -13.25 -7.13 4.01
N THR A 53 -13.89 -6.31 4.85
CA THR A 53 -13.16 -5.42 5.76
C THR A 53 -12.36 -6.19 6.80
N ASP A 54 -12.96 -7.25 7.35
CA ASP A 54 -12.36 -8.03 8.43
C ASP A 54 -11.17 -8.86 7.90
N ASP A 55 -11.33 -9.54 6.76
CA ASP A 55 -10.27 -10.35 6.14
C ASP A 55 -9.01 -9.55 5.80
N TYR A 56 -9.18 -8.32 5.33
CA TYR A 56 -8.07 -7.47 4.93
C TYR A 56 -7.67 -6.44 6.01
N GLY A 57 -8.36 -6.41 7.14
CA GLY A 57 -8.16 -5.45 8.23
C GLY A 57 -8.40 -3.99 7.83
N VAL A 58 -9.16 -3.71 6.77
CA VAL A 58 -9.39 -2.36 6.25
C VAL A 58 -10.72 -1.78 6.71
N GLY A 59 -10.84 -0.45 6.75
CA GLY A 59 -12.13 0.18 7.05
C GLY A 59 -13.12 0.09 5.89
N ARG A 60 -14.42 0.05 6.19
CA ARG A 60 -15.50 0.08 5.17
C ARG A 60 -15.35 1.22 4.15
N ARG A 61 -14.93 2.41 4.61
CA ARG A 61 -14.68 3.57 3.73
C ARG A 61 -13.63 3.25 2.66
N THR A 62 -12.55 2.58 3.05
CA THR A 62 -11.46 2.19 2.15
C THR A 62 -11.94 1.21 1.08
N VAL A 63 -12.80 0.25 1.45
CA VAL A 63 -13.42 -0.68 0.48
C VAL A 63 -14.31 0.07 -0.50
N GLY A 64 -15.09 1.05 -0.01
CA GLY A 64 -15.87 1.94 -0.88
C GLY A 64 -15.01 2.76 -1.84
N ASP A 65 -13.85 3.24 -1.39
CA ASP A 65 -12.90 3.96 -2.24
C ASP A 65 -12.30 3.06 -3.32
N TRP A 66 -12.03 1.78 -3.03
CA TRP A 66 -11.59 0.81 -4.04
C TRP A 66 -12.62 0.60 -5.14
N ARG A 67 -13.91 0.57 -4.78
CA ARG A 67 -15.01 0.43 -5.76
C ARG A 67 -15.07 1.61 -6.72
N LYS A 68 -14.76 2.82 -6.25
CA LYS A 68 -14.71 4.02 -7.11
C LYS A 68 -13.57 3.98 -8.13
N ILE A 69 -12.41 3.46 -7.72
CA ILE A 69 -11.21 3.36 -8.57
C ILE A 69 -11.14 2.05 -9.36
N GLN A 70 -12.16 1.18 -9.28
CA GLN A 70 -12.14 -0.17 -9.87
C GLN A 70 -11.82 -0.16 -11.37
N SER A 71 -12.49 0.70 -12.13
CA SER A 71 -12.29 0.80 -13.58
C SER A 71 -10.89 1.27 -13.97
N GLU A 72 -10.32 2.20 -13.19
CA GLU A 72 -8.95 2.67 -13.37
C GLU A 72 -7.95 1.58 -13.02
N LEU A 73 -8.22 0.82 -11.96
CA LEU A 73 -7.41 -0.29 -11.51
C LEU A 73 -7.36 -1.42 -12.54
N GLU A 74 -8.50 -1.77 -13.13
CA GLU A 74 -8.61 -2.75 -14.21
C GLU A 74 -7.83 -2.30 -15.45
N LYS A 75 -8.07 -1.06 -15.92
CA LYS A 75 -7.32 -0.46 -17.04
C LYS A 75 -5.82 -0.48 -16.80
N TRP A 76 -5.40 -0.13 -15.58
CA TRP A 76 -3.99 -0.11 -15.22
C TRP A 76 -3.38 -1.52 -15.28
N CYS A 77 -4.07 -2.54 -14.76
CA CYS A 77 -3.59 -3.92 -14.80
C CYS A 77 -3.49 -4.45 -16.23
N SER A 78 -4.48 -4.18 -17.09
CA SER A 78 -4.44 -4.55 -18.51
C SER A 78 -3.28 -3.88 -19.27
N SER A 79 -2.89 -2.66 -18.89
CA SER A 79 -1.84 -1.92 -19.61
C SER A 79 -0.41 -2.35 -19.29
N ARG A 80 -0.15 -3.04 -18.16
CA ARG A 80 1.21 -3.23 -17.62
C ARG A 80 1.61 -4.68 -17.39
N VAL A 81 1.01 -5.62 -18.12
CA VAL A 81 1.04 -7.11 -17.99
C VAL A 81 2.42 -7.73 -17.72
N THR A 82 2.93 -7.52 -16.52
CA THR A 82 4.06 -8.24 -15.92
C THR A 82 3.64 -8.57 -14.50
N GLU A 83 3.49 -9.87 -14.24
CA GLU A 83 2.90 -10.40 -13.01
C GLU A 83 3.68 -9.98 -11.75
N THR A 84 4.98 -9.72 -11.91
CA THR A 84 5.87 -9.20 -10.86
C THR A 84 5.49 -7.78 -10.44
N ASN A 85 5.18 -6.89 -11.38
CA ASN A 85 4.84 -5.50 -11.08
C ASN A 85 3.51 -5.34 -10.33
N LEU A 86 2.58 -6.30 -10.49
CA LEU A 86 1.27 -6.26 -9.85
C LEU A 86 1.30 -6.65 -8.36
N LYS A 87 2.25 -7.50 -7.97
CA LYS A 87 2.41 -7.98 -6.58
C LYS A 87 2.99 -6.90 -5.67
N ASP A 88 3.97 -6.15 -6.16
CA ASP A 88 4.71 -5.20 -5.32
C ASP A 88 4.10 -3.79 -5.30
N ARG A 89 3.44 -3.37 -6.40
CA ARG A 89 2.96 -1.98 -6.53
C ARG A 89 1.67 -1.75 -5.76
N LYS A 90 1.66 -0.68 -4.96
CA LYS A 90 0.54 -0.26 -4.08
C LYS A 90 -0.16 1.03 -4.48
N THR A 91 0.32 1.71 -5.53
CA THR A 91 -0.17 3.02 -5.99
C THR A 91 -0.33 3.07 -7.50
N ILE A 92 -1.43 3.66 -7.99
CA ILE A 92 -1.71 3.85 -9.42
C ILE A 92 -1.02 5.11 -9.97
N LYS A 93 -0.81 6.13 -9.11
CA LYS A 93 -0.23 7.45 -9.43
C LYS A 93 0.89 7.36 -10.47
N LYS A 94 0.75 8.15 -11.52
CA LYS A 94 1.76 8.34 -12.57
C LYS A 94 2.75 9.42 -12.16
N SER A 95 3.93 9.38 -12.79
CA SER A 95 4.89 10.48 -12.70
C SER A 95 4.31 11.74 -13.33
N ASP A 96 4.58 12.91 -12.74
CA ASP A 96 4.19 14.20 -13.30
C ASP A 96 4.87 14.44 -14.66
N TYR A 97 6.02 13.80 -14.90
CA TYR A 97 6.81 13.88 -16.13
C TYR A 97 6.89 12.51 -16.84
N GLU A 98 5.73 11.92 -17.19
CA GLU A 98 5.64 10.59 -17.81
C GLU A 98 6.51 10.47 -19.08
N LYS A 99 6.37 11.40 -20.03
CA LYS A 99 7.14 11.40 -21.29
C LYS A 99 8.65 11.49 -21.08
N THR A 100 9.08 12.35 -20.16
CA THR A 100 10.51 12.52 -19.84
C THR A 100 11.08 11.26 -19.21
N SER A 101 10.34 10.65 -18.28
CA SER A 101 10.77 9.41 -17.65
C SER A 101 10.86 8.24 -18.65
N GLU A 102 9.94 8.19 -19.60
CA GLU A 102 9.96 7.19 -20.68
C GLU A 102 11.12 7.40 -21.63
N ALA A 103 11.34 8.63 -22.11
CA ALA A 103 12.47 8.96 -22.97
C ALA A 103 13.81 8.63 -22.31
N LEU A 104 13.96 8.95 -21.02
CA LEU A 104 15.14 8.63 -20.24
C LEU A 104 15.34 7.11 -20.10
N TYR A 105 14.27 6.36 -19.83
CA TYR A 105 14.32 4.90 -19.75
C TYR A 105 14.74 4.27 -21.08
N ILE A 106 14.15 4.71 -22.20
CA ILE A 106 14.48 4.23 -23.54
C ILE A 106 15.97 4.51 -23.85
N TRP A 107 16.41 5.75 -23.64
CA TRP A 107 17.80 6.14 -23.84
C TRP A 107 18.75 5.28 -22.99
N PHE A 108 18.43 5.07 -21.72
CA PHE A 108 19.26 4.27 -20.82
C PHE A 108 19.36 2.80 -21.25
N VAL A 109 18.25 2.19 -21.68
CA VAL A 109 18.25 0.81 -22.19
C VAL A 109 19.10 0.70 -23.46
N GLN A 110 18.97 1.64 -24.39
CA GLN A 110 19.78 1.70 -25.60
C GLN A 110 21.27 1.88 -25.26
N PHE A 111 21.60 2.77 -24.34
CA PHE A 111 22.96 3.02 -23.89
C PHE A 111 23.59 1.77 -23.25
N ARG A 112 22.86 1.06 -22.38
CA ARG A 112 23.33 -0.21 -21.80
C ARG A 112 23.55 -1.29 -22.86
N ALA A 113 22.68 -1.38 -23.86
CA ALA A 113 22.86 -2.31 -24.97
C ALA A 113 24.08 -1.96 -25.82
N TYR A 114 24.31 -0.66 -26.07
CA TYR A 114 25.51 -0.18 -26.76
C TYR A 114 26.80 -0.56 -26.01
N LEU A 115 26.86 -0.31 -24.70
CA LEU A 115 28.03 -0.66 -23.89
C LEU A 115 28.32 -2.16 -23.91
N LYS A 116 27.30 -3.01 -23.79
CA LYS A 116 27.47 -4.47 -23.89
C LYS A 116 28.07 -4.91 -25.24
N ARG A 117 27.68 -4.27 -26.34
CA ARG A 117 28.24 -4.56 -27.68
C ARG A 117 29.69 -4.09 -27.80
N LYS A 118 30.02 -2.92 -27.24
CA LYS A 118 31.38 -2.39 -27.26
C LYS A 118 32.37 -3.25 -26.46
N SER A 119 31.94 -3.85 -25.35
CA SER A 119 32.77 -4.80 -24.58
C SER A 119 33.03 -6.13 -25.31
N PHE A 120 32.16 -6.51 -26.27
CA PHE A 120 32.33 -7.74 -27.07
C PHE A 120 33.17 -7.50 -28.34
N ALA A 121 33.28 -6.24 -28.79
CA ALA A 121 34.18 -5.82 -29.85
C ALA A 121 35.61 -5.63 -29.30
N VAL A 122 36.23 -6.72 -28.85
CA VAL A 122 37.69 -6.77 -28.78
C VAL A 122 38.18 -6.96 -30.22
N PRO A 123 38.91 -6.00 -30.81
CA PRO A 123 39.50 -6.22 -32.11
C PRO A 123 40.62 -7.25 -31.92
N ASN A 124 40.49 -8.40 -32.56
CA ASN A 124 41.60 -9.32 -32.78
C ASN A 124 42.62 -8.58 -33.67
N GLY A 125 43.48 -7.80 -33.02
CA GLY A 125 44.78 -7.48 -33.56
C GLY A 125 45.59 -8.77 -33.59
N ILE A 126 45.99 -9.15 -34.81
CA ILE A 126 47.22 -9.83 -35.23
C ILE A 126 46.85 -10.67 -36.47
N SER A 127 47.17 -10.13 -37.65
CA SER A 127 47.69 -10.96 -38.73
C SER A 127 49.06 -10.41 -39.05
N SER A 128 50.07 -11.16 -38.65
CA SER A 128 51.48 -10.92 -38.92
C SER A 128 51.84 -11.30 -40.37
N ARG A 129 52.83 -10.56 -40.89
CA ARG A 129 53.63 -10.77 -42.11
C ARG A 129 52.96 -10.45 -43.44
#